data_AF-A0A1J5H389-F1
#
_entry.id   AF-A0A1J5H389-F1
#
_cell.length_a   1.000
_cell.length_b   1.000
_cell.length_c   1.000
_cell.angle_alpha   90.00
_cell.angle_beta   90.00
_cell.angle_gamma   90.00
#
_symmetry.space_group_name_H-M   'P 1'
#
loop_
_entity.id
_entity.type
_entity.pdbx_description
1 polymer ?
#
loop_
_entity_poly.entity_id
_entity_poly.type
_entity_poly.pdbx_seq_one_letter_code
_entity_poly.pdbx_strand_id
1 'polypeptide(L)'
;MNKLIPWGILAVSFFVSLAAFSEKQKTSIKERDNNSCQFPGEHECGGGLLIHQIIPPKYAKKFGINPDFAANGITICQNALTGSQGIYPDIAMATTSNEPGALKKAITLRTTKLNQRQPYWNEKYDRAMHAIVARNTQTAEKTGWNFPLKKTRKSKKSTQ
;
A
#
# COMPACT_ATOMS: atom_id res chain seq x y z
N MET A 1 -39.11 19.32 -5.66
CA MET A 1 -38.56 18.03 -5.19
C MET A 1 -37.16 17.85 -5.76
N ASN A 2 -36.14 18.31 -5.04
CA ASN A 2 -34.75 18.22 -5.48
C ASN A 2 -34.11 16.96 -4.90
N LYS A 3 -33.74 16.02 -5.77
CA LYS A 3 -33.01 14.81 -5.38
C LYS A 3 -31.56 15.19 -5.09
N LEU A 4 -31.20 15.22 -3.80
CA LEU A 4 -29.81 15.26 -3.34
C LEU A 4 -29.13 13.96 -3.78
N ILE A 5 -28.26 14.06 -4.77
CA ILE A 5 -27.35 12.99 -5.16
C ILE A 5 -26.37 12.79 -3.99
N PRO A 6 -26.22 11.57 -3.44
CA PRO A 6 -25.35 11.35 -2.30
C PRO A 6 -23.89 11.51 -2.73
N TRP A 7 -23.24 12.57 -2.25
CA TRP A 7 -21.80 12.83 -2.33
C TRP A 7 -20.93 11.80 -1.55
N GLY A 8 -21.47 10.61 -1.27
CA GLY A 8 -20.87 9.61 -0.38
C GLY A 8 -19.95 8.59 -1.05
N ILE A 9 -19.78 8.61 -2.38
CA ILE A 9 -19.07 7.52 -3.09
C ILE A 9 -17.75 7.99 -3.75
N LEU A 10 -17.43 9.28 -3.74
CA LEU A 10 -16.32 9.85 -4.53
C LEU A 10 -15.08 10.30 -3.72
N ALA A 11 -14.85 9.77 -2.52
CA ALA A 11 -13.68 10.12 -1.70
C ALA A 11 -12.73 8.95 -1.37
N VAL A 12 -12.91 7.77 -1.96
CA VAL A 12 -12.00 6.61 -1.77
C VAL A 12 -10.88 6.57 -2.83
N SER A 13 -10.99 7.37 -3.90
CA SER A 13 -10.09 7.29 -5.06
C SER A 13 -8.84 8.20 -5.02
N PHE A 14 -8.64 8.99 -3.96
CA PHE A 14 -7.55 9.98 -3.89
C PHE A 14 -6.31 9.49 -3.11
N PHE A 15 -5.90 8.24 -3.34
CA PHE A 15 -4.67 7.66 -2.76
C PHE A 15 -3.68 7.13 -3.81
N VAL A 16 -3.83 7.50 -5.08
CA VAL A 16 -2.88 7.10 -6.12
C VAL A 16 -1.68 8.04 -6.12
N SER A 17 -0.72 7.74 -5.23
CA SER A 17 0.62 8.28 -5.34
C SER A 17 1.24 7.80 -6.66
N LEU A 18 1.96 8.68 -7.36
CA LEU A 18 2.71 8.36 -8.59
C LEU A 18 3.78 7.25 -8.43
N ALA A 19 3.99 6.75 -7.21
CA ALA A 19 4.91 5.66 -6.84
C ALA A 19 4.15 4.39 -6.37
N ALA A 20 2.92 4.18 -6.85
CA ALA A 20 2.25 2.89 -6.75
C ALA A 20 2.76 1.94 -7.85
N PHE A 21 2.83 0.64 -7.55
CA PHE A 21 3.08 -0.40 -8.54
C PHE A 21 2.09 -0.30 -9.70
N SER A 22 2.56 -0.56 -10.92
CA SER A 22 1.69 -0.72 -12.10
C SER A 22 0.82 -1.98 -11.98
N GLU A 23 -0.29 -2.07 -12.71
CA GLU A 23 -1.14 -3.27 -12.70
C GLU A 23 -0.36 -4.54 -13.07
N LYS A 24 0.57 -4.47 -14.02
CA LYS A 24 1.45 -5.61 -14.36
C LYS A 24 2.33 -6.04 -13.18
N GLN A 25 2.90 -5.08 -12.46
CA GLN A 25 3.69 -5.37 -11.26
C GLN A 25 2.80 -5.96 -10.17
N LYS A 26 1.58 -5.44 -10.00
CA LYS A 26 0.63 -5.97 -9.02
C LYS A 26 0.26 -7.42 -9.32
N THR A 27 -0.10 -7.74 -10.57
CA THR A 27 -0.39 -9.11 -11.01
C THR A 27 0.80 -10.03 -10.80
N SER A 28 1.99 -9.60 -11.23
CA SER A 28 3.23 -10.37 -11.07
C SER A 28 3.58 -10.65 -9.60
N ILE A 29 3.32 -9.71 -8.69
CA ILE A 29 3.48 -9.91 -7.24
C ILE A 29 2.43 -10.88 -6.69
N LYS A 30 1.16 -10.77 -7.12
CA LYS A 30 0.11 -11.72 -6.73
C LYS A 30 0.44 -13.14 -7.15
N GLU A 31 0.93 -13.32 -8.38
CA GLU A 31 1.39 -14.61 -8.89
C GLU A 31 2.57 -15.17 -8.09
N ARG A 32 3.59 -14.33 -7.80
CA ARG A 32 4.74 -14.69 -6.95
C ARG A 32 4.29 -15.18 -5.57
N ASP A 33 3.26 -14.56 -5.02
CA ASP A 33 2.70 -14.87 -3.71
C ASP A 33 1.57 -15.93 -3.77
N ASN A 34 1.49 -16.69 -4.87
CA ASN A 34 0.54 -17.77 -5.10
C ASN A 34 -0.94 -17.35 -4.89
N ASN A 35 -1.29 -16.11 -5.25
CA ASN A 35 -2.63 -15.54 -5.08
C ASN A 35 -3.18 -15.70 -3.65
N SER A 36 -2.31 -15.52 -2.65
CA SER A 36 -2.67 -15.71 -1.24
C SER A 36 -2.17 -14.56 -0.36
N CYS A 37 -2.82 -14.36 0.79
CA CYS A 37 -2.36 -13.40 1.78
C CYS A 37 -1.04 -13.87 2.40
N GLN A 38 -0.04 -13.00 2.41
CA GLN A 38 1.30 -13.25 2.97
C GLN A 38 1.54 -12.48 4.27
N PHE A 39 0.51 -11.87 4.86
CA PHE A 39 0.67 -11.10 6.09
C PHE A 39 1.04 -12.02 7.27
N PRO A 40 2.12 -11.72 8.02
CA PRO A 40 2.64 -12.62 9.05
C PRO A 40 1.90 -12.54 10.39
N GLY A 41 1.04 -11.53 10.60
CA GLY A 41 0.29 -11.38 11.84
C GLY A 41 -0.97 -12.24 11.88
N GLU A 42 -1.42 -12.61 13.08
CA GLU A 42 -2.70 -13.29 13.28
C GLU A 42 -3.86 -12.37 12.84
N HIS A 43 -4.69 -12.87 11.94
CA HIS A 43 -5.88 -12.20 11.45
C HIS A 43 -6.79 -13.21 10.75
N GLU A 44 -8.08 -12.90 10.68
CA GLU A 44 -9.00 -13.61 9.80
C GLU A 44 -8.84 -13.06 8.38
N CYS A 45 -8.34 -13.91 7.48
CA CYS A 45 -8.26 -13.58 6.06
C CYS A 45 -9.65 -13.25 5.51
N GLY A 46 -9.79 -12.07 4.90
CA GLY A 46 -11.06 -11.62 4.36
C GLY A 46 -10.92 -10.39 3.47
N GLY A 47 -11.97 -10.13 2.69
CA GLY A 47 -11.99 -9.10 1.66
C GLY A 47 -11.11 -9.43 0.44
N GLY A 48 -10.81 -8.43 -0.37
CA GLY A 48 -10.01 -8.60 -1.59
C GLY A 48 -8.51 -8.67 -1.32
N LEU A 49 -7.77 -9.40 -2.17
CA LEU A 49 -6.31 -9.38 -2.18
C LEU A 49 -5.80 -8.10 -2.86
N LEU A 50 -4.87 -7.43 -2.18
CA LEU A 50 -4.25 -6.19 -2.60
C LEU A 50 -2.73 -6.29 -2.46
N ILE A 51 -2.01 -5.48 -3.23
CA ILE A 51 -0.55 -5.37 -3.13
C ILE A 51 -0.22 -4.18 -2.25
N HIS A 52 0.44 -4.47 -1.13
CA HIS A 52 0.95 -3.49 -0.20
C HIS A 52 2.44 -3.25 -0.43
N GLN A 53 2.86 -2.00 -0.33
CA GLN A 53 4.27 -1.61 -0.31
C GLN A 53 4.72 -1.47 1.14
N ILE A 54 5.63 -2.34 1.60
CA ILE A 54 6.12 -2.39 3.00
C ILE A 54 6.65 -1.03 3.40
N ILE A 55 7.51 -0.43 2.58
CA ILE A 55 7.90 0.97 2.67
C ILE A 55 6.89 1.78 1.86
N PRO A 56 6.02 2.59 2.50
CA PRO A 56 4.94 3.26 1.80
C PRO A 56 5.45 4.33 0.80
N PRO A 57 4.79 4.51 -0.35
CA PRO A 57 5.27 5.41 -1.42
C PRO A 57 5.55 6.85 -1.01
N LYS A 58 4.71 7.45 -0.15
CA LYS A 58 4.93 8.84 0.30
C LYS A 58 6.15 8.95 1.20
N TYR A 59 6.39 7.95 2.05
CA TYR A 59 7.59 7.86 2.87
C TYR A 59 8.82 7.68 2.00
N ALA A 60 8.81 6.67 1.13
CA ALA A 60 9.92 6.39 0.20
C ALA A 60 10.29 7.61 -0.65
N LYS A 61 9.29 8.24 -1.29
CA LYS A 61 9.48 9.45 -2.10
C LYS A 61 10.11 10.59 -1.31
N LYS A 62 9.68 10.81 -0.07
CA LYS A 62 10.20 11.89 0.78
C LYS A 62 11.68 11.69 1.12
N PHE A 63 12.10 10.44 1.29
CA PHE A 63 13.45 10.09 1.69
C PHE A 63 14.31 9.60 0.51
N GLY A 64 13.92 9.86 -0.73
CA GLY A 64 14.71 9.54 -1.92
C GLY A 64 14.87 8.04 -2.19
N ILE A 65 14.01 7.21 -1.59
CA ILE A 65 14.00 5.76 -1.78
C ILE A 65 13.09 5.47 -2.97
N ASN A 66 13.56 4.64 -3.91
CA ASN A 66 12.69 4.09 -4.95
C ASN A 66 11.79 2.99 -4.33
N PRO A 67 10.46 3.16 -4.26
CA PRO A 67 9.57 2.16 -3.66
C PRO A 67 9.16 1.04 -4.62
N ASP A 68 9.48 1.14 -5.91
CA ASP A 68 8.97 0.27 -6.96
C ASP A 68 9.93 -0.90 -7.25
N PHE A 69 10.26 -1.71 -6.23
CA PHE A 69 11.05 -2.94 -6.37
C PHE A 69 10.31 -4.17 -5.81
N ALA A 70 10.63 -5.35 -6.32
CA ALA A 70 9.92 -6.60 -6.01
C ALA A 70 9.85 -6.90 -4.50
N ALA A 71 10.97 -6.75 -3.79
CA ALA A 71 11.08 -6.98 -2.35
C ALA A 71 10.49 -5.86 -1.48
N ASN A 72 9.81 -4.87 -2.07
CA ASN A 72 8.97 -3.92 -1.33
C ASN A 72 7.49 -4.26 -1.42
N GLY A 73 7.08 -5.14 -2.34
CA GLY A 73 5.69 -5.48 -2.58
C GLY A 73 5.31 -6.80 -1.94
N ILE A 74 4.17 -6.84 -1.26
CA ILE A 74 3.60 -8.04 -0.63
C ILE A 74 2.10 -8.14 -0.91
N THR A 75 1.63 -9.34 -1.23
CA THR A 75 0.19 -9.63 -1.35
C THR A 75 -0.43 -9.82 0.03
N ILE A 76 -1.43 -9.03 0.37
CA ILE A 76 -2.17 -9.13 1.63
C ILE A 76 -3.67 -9.03 1.39
N CYS A 77 -4.47 -9.47 2.35
CA CYS A 77 -5.92 -9.27 2.32
C CYS A 77 -6.31 -7.90 2.90
N GLN A 78 -7.53 -7.45 2.62
CA GLN A 78 -8.05 -6.18 3.14
C GLN A 78 -8.04 -6.14 4.68
N ASN A 79 -8.38 -7.26 5.33
CA ASN A 79 -8.37 -7.35 6.79
C ASN A 79 -6.97 -7.19 7.39
N ALA A 80 -5.92 -7.69 6.73
CA ALA A 80 -4.54 -7.47 7.16
C ALA A 80 -4.11 -6.00 7.02
N LEU A 81 -4.64 -5.27 6.04
CA LEU A 81 -4.31 -3.86 5.81
C LEU A 81 -4.95 -2.96 6.88
N THR A 82 -6.25 -3.16 7.14
CA THR A 82 -7.08 -2.25 7.94
C THR A 82 -7.65 -2.88 9.21
N GLY A 83 -7.26 -4.10 9.57
CA GLY A 83 -7.66 -4.68 10.85
C GLY A 83 -7.07 -3.92 12.04
N SER A 84 -7.59 -4.16 13.23
CA SER A 84 -7.08 -3.56 14.48
C SER A 84 -5.59 -3.87 14.73
N GLN A 85 -5.13 -5.04 14.26
CA GLN A 85 -3.74 -5.46 14.29
C GLN A 85 -3.03 -5.28 12.93
N GLY A 86 -3.66 -4.59 11.98
CA GLY A 86 -3.17 -4.42 10.62
C GLY A 86 -2.07 -3.37 10.48
N ILE A 87 -1.80 -3.01 9.22
CA ILE A 87 -0.74 -2.04 8.87
C ILE A 87 -1.18 -0.60 9.11
N TYR A 88 -2.46 -0.28 8.89
CA TYR A 88 -3.04 1.06 9.07
C TYR A 88 -4.27 1.03 9.99
N PRO A 89 -4.12 0.62 11.25
CA PRO A 89 -5.25 0.54 12.18
C PRO A 89 -5.84 1.92 12.49
N ASP A 90 -5.02 2.97 12.47
CA ASP A 90 -5.46 4.36 12.69
C ASP A 90 -6.47 4.83 11.64
N ILE A 91 -6.25 4.47 10.36
CA ILE A 91 -7.16 4.80 9.27
C ILE A 91 -8.46 4.00 9.39
N ALA A 92 -8.36 2.73 9.76
CA ALA A 92 -9.54 1.89 9.95
C ALA A 92 -10.43 2.44 11.06
N MET A 93 -9.85 2.69 12.24
CA MET A 93 -10.54 3.28 13.39
C MET A 93 -11.15 4.65 13.04
N ALA A 94 -10.42 5.48 12.30
CA ALA A 94 -10.92 6.79 11.89
C ALA A 94 -12.05 6.73 10.86
N THR A 95 -12.10 5.66 10.05
CA THR A 95 -13.15 5.44 9.03
C THR A 95 -14.44 4.91 9.67
N THR A 96 -14.33 4.14 10.75
CA THR A 96 -15.48 3.60 11.50
C THR A 96 -15.93 4.51 12.65
N SER A 97 -15.20 5.61 12.92
CA SER A 97 -15.54 6.53 14.00
C SER A 97 -16.73 7.42 13.63
N ASN A 98 -17.63 7.62 14.59
CA ASN A 98 -18.74 8.57 14.49
C ASN A 98 -18.28 10.02 14.76
N GLU A 99 -17.03 10.23 15.16
CA GLU A 99 -16.48 11.56 15.44
C GLU A 99 -16.28 12.35 14.13
N PRO A 100 -16.92 13.53 13.98
CA PRO A 100 -16.71 14.38 12.82
C PRO A 100 -15.24 14.73 12.61
N GLY A 101 -14.70 14.41 11.43
CA GLY A 101 -13.33 14.74 11.06
C GLY A 101 -12.26 13.80 11.60
N ALA A 102 -12.60 12.65 12.18
CA ALA A 102 -11.64 11.64 12.64
C ALA A 102 -10.62 11.27 11.54
N LEU A 103 -11.09 11.02 10.31
CA LEU A 103 -10.22 10.71 9.17
C LEU A 103 -9.25 11.86 8.83
N LYS A 104 -9.72 13.11 8.88
CA LYS A 104 -8.88 14.30 8.66
C LYS A 104 -7.79 14.39 9.74
N LYS A 105 -8.14 14.12 11.00
CA LYS A 105 -7.17 14.09 12.11
C LYS A 105 -6.11 13.01 11.89
N ALA A 106 -6.51 11.79 11.52
CA ALA A 106 -5.58 10.70 11.21
C ALA A 106 -4.61 11.06 10.07
N ILE A 107 -5.12 11.62 8.96
CA ILE A 107 -4.29 12.07 7.83
C ILE A 107 -3.30 13.17 8.26
N THR A 108 -3.76 14.12 9.09
CA THR A 108 -2.92 15.21 9.61
C THR A 108 -1.79 14.68 10.49
N LEU A 109 -2.09 13.72 11.37
CA LEU A 109 -1.09 13.05 12.19
C LEU A 109 -0.05 12.32 11.35
N ARG A 110 -0.48 11.57 10.33
CA ARG A 110 0.44 10.86 9.42
C ARG A 110 1.36 11.82 8.66
N THR A 111 0.83 12.98 8.27
CA THR A 111 1.62 14.03 7.61
C THR A 111 2.65 14.63 8.56
N THR A 112 2.28 14.84 9.82
CA THR A 112 3.17 15.30 10.88
C THR A 112 4.31 14.31 11.13
N LYS A 113 3.99 13.02 11.32
CA LYS A 113 4.98 11.94 11.44
C LYS A 113 5.93 11.89 10.24
N LEU A 114 5.38 11.93 9.02
CA LEU A 114 6.18 11.99 7.79
C LEU A 114 7.14 13.19 7.76
N ASN A 115 6.73 14.35 8.28
CA ASN A 115 7.58 15.55 8.41
C ASN A 115 8.67 15.39 9.46
N GLN A 116 8.39 14.67 10.54
CA GLN A 116 9.33 14.37 11.61
C GLN A 116 10.23 13.16 11.33
N ARG A 117 10.20 12.62 10.10
CA ARG A 117 10.92 11.38 9.73
C ARG A 117 10.52 10.17 10.56
N GLN A 118 9.27 10.17 11.03
CA GLN A 118 8.69 9.06 11.76
C GLN A 118 7.80 8.22 10.83
N PRO A 119 7.90 6.88 10.92
CA PRO A 119 6.96 5.96 10.30
C PRO A 119 5.52 6.26 10.73
N TYR A 120 4.62 6.30 9.75
CA TYR A 120 3.20 6.60 9.95
C TYR A 120 2.30 5.36 9.84
N TRP A 121 2.90 4.17 9.77
CA TRP A 121 2.23 2.88 9.70
C TRP A 121 2.68 2.03 10.89
N ASN A 122 2.05 0.86 11.05
CA ASN A 122 2.44 -0.11 12.06
C ASN A 122 3.65 -0.93 11.59
N GLU A 123 4.83 -0.64 12.13
CA GLU A 123 6.10 -1.29 11.75
C GLU A 123 6.30 -2.69 12.37
N LYS A 124 5.40 -3.13 13.27
CA LYS A 124 5.52 -4.39 14.03
C LYS A 124 5.84 -5.59 13.14
N TYR A 125 5.34 -5.60 11.92
CA TYR A 125 5.45 -6.73 10.99
C TYR A 125 6.45 -6.52 9.86
N ASP A 126 7.09 -5.34 9.76
CA ASP A 126 7.92 -4.97 8.60
C ASP A 126 9.07 -5.95 8.39
N ARG A 127 9.77 -6.34 9.46
CA ARG A 127 10.87 -7.30 9.39
C ARG A 127 10.41 -8.66 8.85
N ALA A 128 9.27 -9.16 9.32
CA ALA A 128 8.73 -10.44 8.89
C ALA A 128 8.23 -10.36 7.44
N MET A 129 7.55 -9.28 7.06
CA MET A 129 7.14 -9.04 5.68
C MET A 129 8.35 -8.97 4.74
N HIS A 130 9.41 -8.26 5.11
CA HIS A 130 10.65 -8.21 4.33
C HIS A 130 11.29 -9.58 4.14
N ALA A 131 11.34 -10.41 5.20
CA ALA A 131 11.87 -11.77 5.10
C ALA A 131 11.02 -12.64 4.16
N ILE A 132 9.69 -12.54 4.24
CA ILE A 132 8.76 -13.28 3.37
C ILE A 132 8.93 -12.88 1.91
N VAL A 133 8.88 -11.58 1.59
CA VAL A 133 8.99 -11.13 0.20
C VAL A 133 10.36 -11.40 -0.39
N ALA A 134 11.44 -11.29 0.39
CA ALA A 134 12.78 -11.63 -0.06
C ALA A 134 12.87 -13.11 -0.43
N ARG A 135 12.38 -14.00 0.44
CA ARG A 135 12.33 -15.44 0.17
C ARG A 135 11.46 -15.75 -1.05
N ASN A 136 10.26 -15.21 -1.12
CA ASN A 136 9.33 -15.48 -2.23
C ASN A 136 9.89 -14.97 -3.56
N THR A 137 10.52 -13.79 -3.58
CA THR A 137 11.19 -13.24 -4.76
C THR A 137 12.35 -14.12 -5.20
N GLN A 138 13.24 -14.53 -4.28
CA GLN A 138 14.36 -15.42 -4.62
C GLN A 138 13.88 -16.77 -5.17
N THR A 139 12.81 -17.35 -4.60
CA THR A 139 12.23 -18.60 -5.10
C THR A 139 11.66 -18.43 -6.50
N ALA A 140 10.91 -17.35 -6.76
CA ALA A 140 10.35 -17.10 -8.08
C ALA A 140 11.42 -16.81 -9.14
N GLU A 141 12.46 -16.05 -8.79
CA GLU A 141 13.59 -15.76 -9.69
C GLU A 141 14.31 -17.05 -10.12
N LYS A 142 14.46 -18.03 -9.21
CA LYS A 142 15.02 -19.36 -9.53
C LYS A 142 14.19 -20.13 -10.56
N THR A 143 12.88 -19.84 -10.67
CA THR A 143 11.99 -20.45 -11.68
C THR A 143 11.83 -19.59 -12.93
N GLY A 144 12.68 -18.57 -13.12
CA GLY A 144 12.65 -17.69 -14.29
C GLY A 144 11.65 -16.54 -14.21
N TRP A 145 11.03 -16.29 -13.06
CA TRP A 145 10.19 -15.12 -12.86
C TRP A 145 11.03 -13.83 -12.93
N ASN A 146 10.50 -12.81 -13.61
CA ASN A 146 11.15 -11.52 -13.74
C ASN A 146 10.18 -10.41 -13.36
N PHE A 147 10.60 -9.51 -12.46
CA PHE A 147 9.75 -8.41 -12.02
C PHE A 147 9.53 -7.38 -13.15
N PRO A 148 8.28 -7.06 -13.52
CA PRO A 148 8.02 -6.14 -14.62
C PRO A 148 8.56 -4.73 -14.34
N LEU A 149 9.30 -4.19 -15.31
CA LEU A 149 9.72 -2.80 -15.27
C LEU A 149 8.51 -1.87 -15.46
N LYS A 150 8.43 -0.84 -14.61
CA LYS A 150 7.43 0.22 -14.77
C LYS A 150 7.80 1.04 -16.01
N LYS A 151 6.88 1.11 -16.98
CA LYS A 151 7.07 1.96 -18.16
C LYS A 151 7.15 3.42 -17.72
N THR A 152 8.34 4.01 -17.72
CA THR A 152 8.50 5.45 -17.57
C THR A 152 7.88 6.13 -18.79
N ARG A 153 6.76 6.83 -18.60
CA ARG A 153 6.19 7.67 -19.66
C ARG A 153 7.26 8.72 -19.97
N LYS A 154 7.89 8.66 -21.16
CA LYS A 154 8.82 9.71 -21.60
C LYS A 154 8.08 11.03 -21.45
N SER A 155 8.55 11.88 -20.54
CA SER A 155 8.09 13.26 -20.46
C SER A 155 8.32 13.84 -21.86
N LYS A 156 7.22 14.22 -22.55
CA LYS A 156 7.33 15.15 -23.67
C LYS A 156 7.90 16.41 -23.04
N LYS A 157 9.22 16.61 -23.10
CA LYS A 157 9.82 17.93 -22.95
C LYS A 157 9.06 18.80 -23.94
N SER A 158 8.26 19.74 -23.45
CA SER A 158 7.72 20.80 -24.30
C SER A 158 8.94 21.53 -24.82
N THR A 159 9.24 21.32 -26.10
CA THR A 159 10.12 22.21 -26.84
C THR A 159 9.49 23.60 -26.72
N GLN A 160 10.16 24.47 -25.98
CA GLN A 160 9.90 25.91 -25.99
C GLN A 160 10.20 26.46 -27.38
#